data_AF-A0A7K3M199-F1
#
_entry.id   AF-A0A7K3M199-F1
#
_cell.length_a   1.000
_cell.length_b   1.000
_cell.length_c   1.000
_cell.angle_alpha   90.00
_cell.angle_beta   90.00
_cell.angle_gamma   90.00
#
_symmetry.space_group_name_H-M   'P 1'
#
loop_
_entity.id
_entity.type
_entity.pdbx_description
1 polymer ?
#
loop_
_entity_poly.entity_id
_entity_poly.type
_entity_poly.pdbx_seq_one_letter_code
_entity_poly.pdbx_strand_id
1 'polypeptide(L)'
;MALRHAVLAALVHGEASGYELAKRFELGVANFWHAKPQQVYAELARLSEAGLVQGREVIQESRPNKRMFAITDDGLAVLAEFAAAPKGLPVGRDDLMIAVQAIDTLDAEVVRDGIERRAEQAKQKLATLQELERQILGGRDEATFVRTSRHLGPYLNCRRGIRFQQDTLEWCEWALQVLRSR
;
A
#
# COMPACT_ATOMS: atom_id res chain seq x y z
N MET A 1 -12.12 9.04 -2.18
CA MET A 1 -12.75 7.87 -2.84
C MET A 1 -11.96 6.57 -2.65
N ALA A 2 -10.63 6.54 -2.73
CA ALA A 2 -9.89 5.28 -2.54
C ALA A 2 -9.86 4.78 -1.08
N LEU A 3 -9.76 5.67 -0.08
CA LEU A 3 -9.56 5.25 1.32
C LEU A 3 -10.73 4.45 1.90
N ARG A 4 -11.98 4.87 1.65
CA ARG A 4 -13.20 4.12 2.00
C ARG A 4 -13.10 2.64 1.61
N HIS A 5 -12.84 2.39 0.34
CA HIS A 5 -12.75 1.04 -0.23
C HIS A 5 -11.51 0.28 0.26
N ALA A 6 -10.39 0.97 0.47
CA ALA A 6 -9.20 0.36 1.05
C ALA A 6 -9.45 -0.12 2.49
N VAL A 7 -10.17 0.67 3.32
CA VAL A 7 -10.50 0.28 4.70
C VAL A 7 -11.47 -0.91 4.70
N LEU A 8 -12.47 -0.90 3.82
CA LEU A 8 -13.38 -2.05 3.62
C LEU A 8 -12.61 -3.30 3.19
N ALA A 9 -11.73 -3.18 2.19
CA ALA A 9 -10.90 -4.29 1.71
C ALA A 9 -9.99 -4.86 2.82
N ALA A 10 -9.45 -4.00 3.70
CA ALA A 10 -8.63 -4.43 4.83
C ALA A 10 -9.38 -5.22 5.91
N LEU A 11 -10.71 -5.22 5.89
CA LEU A 11 -11.61 -5.92 6.81
C LEU A 11 -12.24 -7.21 6.21
N VAL A 12 -12.05 -7.49 4.92
CA VAL A 12 -12.63 -8.66 4.23
C VAL A 12 -12.17 -9.99 4.83
N HIS A 13 -10.97 -10.03 5.42
CA HIS A 13 -10.37 -11.26 5.96
C HIS A 13 -10.54 -11.41 7.48
N GLY A 14 -11.33 -10.55 8.12
CA GLY A 14 -11.63 -10.64 9.54
C GLY A 14 -11.65 -9.28 10.23
N GLU A 15 -12.08 -9.31 11.49
CA GLU A 15 -12.14 -8.11 12.30
C GLU A 15 -10.76 -7.51 12.60
N ALA A 16 -10.70 -6.20 12.74
CA ALA A 16 -9.51 -5.49 13.15
C ALA A 16 -9.88 -4.27 13.99
N SER A 17 -9.04 -3.97 14.98
CA SER A 17 -9.09 -2.68 15.66
C SER A 17 -8.61 -1.56 14.73
N GLY A 18 -9.00 -0.32 15.03
CA GLY A 18 -8.50 0.84 14.29
C GLY A 18 -6.95 0.94 14.30
N TYR A 19 -6.32 0.51 15.40
CA TYR A 19 -4.87 0.46 15.51
C TYR A 19 -4.24 -0.59 14.58
N GLU A 20 -4.79 -1.80 14.55
CA GLU A 20 -4.33 -2.85 13.63
C GLU A 20 -4.52 -2.44 12.17
N LEU A 21 -5.65 -1.80 11.84
CA LEU A 21 -5.88 -1.21 10.52
C LEU A 21 -4.82 -0.16 10.19
N ALA A 22 -4.59 0.82 11.07
CA ALA A 22 -3.56 1.84 10.84
C ALA A 22 -2.18 1.22 10.56
N LYS A 23 -1.79 0.20 11.33
CA LYS A 23 -0.53 -0.53 11.11
C LYS A 23 -0.50 -1.28 9.77
N ARG A 24 -1.60 -1.89 9.34
CA ARG A 24 -1.72 -2.50 7.99
C ARG A 24 -1.58 -1.46 6.88
N PHE A 25 -2.11 -0.25 7.10
CA PHE A 25 -1.99 0.89 6.19
C PHE A 25 -0.59 1.50 6.13
N GLU A 26 0.24 1.30 7.16
CA GLU A 26 1.66 1.66 7.12
C GLU A 26 2.50 0.62 6.38
N LEU A 27 2.24 -0.68 6.62
CA LEU A 27 3.12 -1.77 6.18
C LEU A 27 2.74 -2.43 4.84
N GLY A 28 1.44 -2.68 4.57
CA GLY A 28 1.02 -3.59 3.49
C GLY A 28 0.03 -3.02 2.47
N VAL A 29 -0.76 -2.03 2.87
CA VAL A 29 -1.73 -1.34 2.00
C VAL A 29 -1.11 -0.06 1.40
N ALA A 30 0.01 0.41 1.96
CA ALA A 30 0.72 1.64 1.57
C ALA A 30 1.42 1.63 0.20
N ASN A 31 1.29 0.58 -0.61
CA ASN A 31 1.97 0.53 -1.91
C ASN A 31 1.27 1.38 -2.97
N PHE A 32 -0.05 1.50 -2.87
CA PHE A 32 -0.87 2.26 -3.82
C PHE A 32 -1.77 3.28 -3.14
N TRP A 33 -1.98 3.15 -1.82
CA TRP A 33 -2.85 4.05 -1.07
C TRP A 33 -2.18 4.42 0.26
N HIS A 34 -1.68 5.64 0.35
CA HIS A 34 -1.16 6.18 1.60
C HIS A 34 -2.30 6.80 2.41
N ALA A 35 -2.40 6.43 3.68
CA ALA A 35 -3.27 7.08 4.64
C ALA A 35 -2.53 7.22 5.98
N LYS A 36 -2.54 8.43 6.53
CA LYS A 36 -2.08 8.66 7.90
C LYS A 36 -3.01 7.91 8.86
N PRO A 37 -2.54 7.44 10.03
CA PRO A 37 -3.39 6.78 11.03
C PRO A 37 -4.67 7.55 11.33
N GLN A 38 -4.57 8.88 11.50
CA GLN A 38 -5.72 9.77 11.75
C GLN A 38 -6.78 9.70 10.63
N GLN A 39 -6.37 9.55 9.37
CA GLN A 39 -7.30 9.40 8.25
C GLN A 39 -7.99 8.04 8.29
N VAL A 40 -7.28 6.97 8.69
CA VAL A 40 -7.88 5.63 8.88
C VAL A 40 -8.94 5.67 9.97
N TYR A 41 -8.64 6.27 11.13
CA TYR A 41 -9.62 6.40 12.22
C TYR A 41 -10.84 7.23 11.82
N ALA A 42 -10.63 8.37 11.17
CA ALA A 42 -11.73 9.22 10.70
C ALA A 42 -12.61 8.50 9.67
N GLU A 43 -12.01 7.75 8.75
CA GLU A 43 -12.76 6.99 7.75
C GLU A 43 -13.52 5.82 8.38
N LEU A 44 -12.93 5.15 9.37
CA LEU A 44 -13.58 4.06 10.09
C LEU A 44 -14.81 4.53 10.87
N ALA A 45 -14.76 5.74 11.45
CA ALA A 45 -15.92 6.37 12.08
C ALA A 45 -17.04 6.62 11.06
N ARG A 46 -16.74 7.23 9.90
CA ARG A 46 -17.71 7.46 8.82
C ARG A 46 -18.32 6.17 8.28
N LEU A 47 -17.50 5.13 8.10
CA LEU A 47 -17.98 3.81 7.67
C LEU A 47 -18.94 3.20 8.70
N SER A 48 -18.69 3.43 10.00
CA SER A 48 -19.56 2.93 11.07
C SER A 48 -20.88 3.69 11.09
N GLU A 49 -20.84 5.01 10.96
CA GLU A 49 -22.03 5.87 10.86
C GLU A 49 -22.89 5.51 9.63
N ALA A 50 -22.24 5.12 8.53
CA ALA A 50 -22.90 4.68 7.31
C ALA A 50 -23.37 3.21 7.33
N GLY A 51 -23.19 2.47 8.43
CA GLY A 51 -23.59 1.06 8.53
C GLY A 51 -22.75 0.08 7.70
N LEU A 52 -21.61 0.52 7.15
CA LEU A 52 -20.75 -0.28 6.27
C LEU A 52 -19.72 -1.12 7.04
N VAL A 53 -19.49 -0.77 8.30
CA VAL A 53 -18.74 -1.56 9.26
C VAL A 53 -19.48 -1.56 10.59
N GLN A 54 -19.38 -2.66 11.33
CA GLN A 54 -19.91 -2.78 12.68
C GLN A 54 -18.77 -2.87 13.68
N GLY A 55 -18.89 -2.13 14.79
CA GLY A 55 -17.90 -2.12 15.85
C GLY A 55 -18.41 -2.85 17.09
N ARG A 56 -17.62 -3.80 17.61
CA ARG A 56 -17.87 -4.50 18.88
C ARG A 56 -16.79 -4.16 19.89
N GLU A 57 -17.19 -3.88 21.13
CA GLU A 57 -16.24 -3.67 22.22
C GLU A 57 -15.71 -5.01 22.73
N VAL A 58 -14.39 -5.06 22.96
CA VAL A 58 -13.69 -6.18 23.57
C VAL A 58 -13.08 -5.68 24.87
N ILE A 59 -13.62 -6.18 25.97
CA ILE A 59 -13.14 -5.89 27.32
C ILE A 59 -11.77 -6.54 27.50
N GLN A 60 -10.82 -5.77 28.04
CA GLN A 60 -9.47 -6.26 28.33
C GLN A 60 -9.17 -6.02 29.82
N GLU A 61 -8.60 -7.01 30.50
CA GLU A 61 -8.39 -6.95 31.95
C GLU A 61 -7.24 -6.03 32.36
N SER A 62 -6.18 -5.95 31.55
CA SER A 62 -4.93 -5.23 31.87
C SER A 62 -4.60 -4.10 30.89
N ARG A 63 -5.51 -3.80 29.95
CA ARG A 63 -5.36 -2.79 28.90
C ARG A 63 -6.69 -2.06 28.68
N PRO A 64 -6.69 -0.84 28.12
CA PRO A 64 -7.93 -0.18 27.72
C PRO A 64 -8.76 -1.08 26.80
N ASN A 65 -10.09 -1.09 26.95
CA ASN A 65 -10.98 -1.82 26.05
C ASN A 65 -10.68 -1.46 24.59
N LYS A 66 -10.70 -2.45 23.70
CA LYS A 66 -10.49 -2.23 22.27
C LYS A 66 -11.79 -2.38 21.52
N ARG A 67 -11.97 -1.57 20.48
CA ARG A 67 -13.09 -1.69 19.55
C ARG A 67 -12.63 -2.44 18.32
N MET A 68 -13.23 -3.60 18.06
CA MET A 68 -12.98 -4.41 16.87
C MET A 68 -14.03 -4.07 15.83
N PHE A 69 -13.61 -3.88 14.58
CA PHE A 69 -14.49 -3.56 13.47
C PHE A 69 -14.55 -4.72 12.50
N ALA A 70 -15.74 -5.04 12.02
CA ALA A 70 -15.99 -6.00 10.95
C ALA A 70 -16.77 -5.33 9.83
N ILE A 71 -16.49 -5.72 8.58
CA ILE A 71 -17.29 -5.30 7.43
C ILE A 71 -18.71 -5.87 7.52
N THR A 72 -19.72 -5.09 7.15
CA THR A 72 -21.11 -5.55 7.03
C THR A 72 -21.40 -6.05 5.60
N ASP A 73 -22.55 -6.68 5.38
CA ASP A 73 -22.99 -7.08 4.03
C ASP A 73 -23.12 -5.87 3.10
N ASP A 74 -23.63 -4.74 3.61
CA ASP A 74 -23.70 -3.48 2.86
C ASP A 74 -22.31 -2.93 2.53
N GLY A 75 -21.37 -3.02 3.48
CA GLY A 75 -19.98 -2.67 3.24
C GLY A 75 -19.32 -3.53 2.16
N LEU A 76 -19.64 -4.82 2.14
CA LEU A 76 -19.16 -5.76 1.14
C LEU A 76 -19.78 -5.48 -0.24
N ALA A 77 -21.07 -5.14 -0.30
CA ALA A 77 -21.75 -4.75 -1.54
C ALA A 77 -21.13 -3.50 -2.16
N VAL A 78 -20.84 -2.46 -1.35
CA VAL A 78 -20.13 -1.26 -1.79
C VAL A 78 -18.74 -1.60 -2.34
N LEU A 79 -18.01 -2.49 -1.67
CA LEU A 79 -16.69 -2.91 -2.14
C LEU A 79 -16.78 -3.69 -3.46
N ALA A 80 -17.80 -4.53 -3.63
CA ALA A 80 -18.04 -5.29 -4.84
C ALA A 80 -18.39 -4.37 -6.03
N GLU A 81 -19.26 -3.37 -5.83
CA GLU A 81 -19.57 -2.35 -6.84
C GLU A 81 -18.29 -1.59 -7.25
N PHE A 82 -17.51 -1.17 -6.26
CA PHE A 82 -16.21 -0.56 -6.51
C PHE A 82 -15.29 -1.47 -7.32
N ALA A 83 -15.22 -2.76 -7.01
CA ALA A 83 -14.37 -3.70 -7.73
C ALA A 83 -14.82 -3.91 -9.19
N ALA A 84 -16.13 -3.93 -9.44
CA ALA A 84 -16.71 -4.14 -10.78
C ALA A 84 -16.59 -2.91 -11.70
N ALA A 85 -16.52 -1.70 -11.13
CA ALA A 85 -16.40 -0.48 -11.93
C ALA A 85 -15.09 -0.48 -12.75
N PRO A 86 -15.11 -0.05 -14.04
CA PRO A 86 -13.90 0.11 -14.83
C PRO A 86 -12.86 0.99 -14.14
N LYS A 87 -11.59 0.65 -14.28
CA LYS A 87 -10.47 1.42 -13.74
C LYS A 87 -9.66 1.99 -14.90
N GLY A 88 -9.47 3.30 -14.90
CA GLY A 88 -8.50 3.95 -15.77
C GLY A 88 -7.07 3.59 -15.36
N LEU A 89 -6.11 3.93 -16.21
CA LEU A 89 -4.69 3.82 -15.86
C LEU A 89 -4.41 4.70 -14.63
N PRO A 90 -3.62 4.21 -13.66
CA PRO A 90 -3.13 5.06 -12.60
C PRO A 90 -2.23 6.15 -13.22
N VAL A 91 -2.70 7.40 -13.23
CA VAL A 91 -1.87 8.55 -13.63
C VAL A 91 -1.28 9.14 -12.36
N GLY A 92 0.00 8.87 -12.13
CA GLY A 92 0.77 9.45 -11.04
C GLY A 92 1.47 10.73 -11.49
N ARG A 93 1.39 11.79 -10.69
CA ARG A 93 2.26 12.95 -10.83
C ARG A 93 3.62 12.60 -10.22
N ASP A 94 4.68 12.63 -11.02
CA ASP A 94 6.06 12.47 -10.55
C ASP A 94 6.85 13.74 -10.82
N ASP A 95 7.07 14.54 -9.76
CA ASP A 95 7.78 15.81 -9.86
C ASP A 95 9.26 15.62 -10.24
N LEU A 96 9.87 14.46 -9.98
CA LEU A 96 11.25 14.18 -10.42
C LEU A 96 11.32 14.12 -11.96
N MET A 97 10.30 13.59 -12.62
CA MET A 97 10.28 13.49 -14.08
C MET A 97 10.27 14.87 -14.74
N ILE A 98 9.71 15.89 -14.08
CA ILE A 98 9.76 17.28 -14.55
C ILE A 98 11.21 17.79 -14.56
N ALA A 99 11.98 17.51 -13.49
CA ALA A 99 13.39 17.87 -13.43
C ALA A 99 14.23 17.11 -14.46
N VAL A 100 13.96 15.81 -14.65
CA VAL A 100 14.62 14.98 -15.68
C VAL A 100 14.34 15.49 -17.08
N GLN A 101 13.10 15.89 -17.38
CA GLN A 101 12.74 16.47 -18.68
C GLN A 101 13.52 17.76 -18.99
N ALA A 102 13.88 18.53 -17.96
CA ALA A 102 14.60 19.80 -18.08
C ALA A 102 16.12 19.66 -17.91
N ILE A 103 16.66 18.43 -17.90
CA ILE A 103 18.05 18.18 -17.53
C ILE A 103 19.07 18.83 -18.47
N ASP A 104 18.75 18.99 -19.76
CA ASP A 104 19.65 19.62 -20.73
C ASP A 104 19.75 21.16 -20.54
N THR A 105 18.94 21.74 -19.66
CA THR A 105 18.91 23.19 -19.35
C THR A 105 19.26 23.51 -17.90
N LEU A 106 18.95 22.61 -16.97
CA LEU A 106 19.22 22.79 -15.54
C LEU A 106 20.60 22.24 -15.16
N ASP A 107 21.00 22.46 -13.91
CA ASP A 107 22.17 21.82 -13.33
C ASP A 107 21.95 20.30 -13.23
N ALA A 108 22.68 19.54 -14.04
CA ALA A 108 22.60 18.08 -14.11
C ALA A 108 22.96 17.40 -12.77
N GLU A 109 23.81 18.01 -11.94
CA GLU A 109 24.17 17.46 -10.63
C GLU A 109 22.95 17.45 -9.69
N VAL A 110 22.13 18.51 -9.73
CA VAL A 110 20.90 18.59 -8.92
C VAL A 110 19.90 17.51 -9.32
N VAL A 111 19.77 17.24 -10.63
CA VAL A 111 18.90 16.18 -11.15
C VAL A 111 19.44 14.81 -10.78
N ARG A 112 20.76 14.60 -10.90
CA ARG A 112 21.44 13.36 -10.51
C ARG A 112 21.20 13.04 -9.04
N ASP A 113 21.37 14.01 -8.15
CA ASP A 113 21.10 13.84 -6.71
C ASP A 113 19.62 13.48 -6.46
N GLY A 114 18.70 14.01 -7.27
CA GLY A 114 17.28 13.65 -7.23
C GLY A 114 17.04 12.17 -7.58
N ILE A 115 17.71 11.67 -8.61
CA ILE A 115 17.64 10.28 -9.03
C ILE A 115 18.30 9.35 -7.99
N GLU A 116 19.44 9.74 -7.41
CA GLU A 116 20.10 8.98 -6.33
C GLU A 116 19.21 8.85 -5.09
N ARG A 117 18.56 9.95 -4.67
CA ARG A 117 17.58 9.91 -3.57
C ARG A 117 16.41 8.98 -3.89
N ARG A 118 15.90 8.99 -5.13
CA ARG A 118 14.84 8.09 -5.57
C ARG A 118 15.29 6.63 -5.53
N ALA A 119 16.50 6.34 -5.98
CA ALA A 119 17.07 4.99 -5.93
C ALA A 119 17.15 4.47 -4.49
N GLU A 120 17.62 5.31 -3.56
CA GLU A 120 17.72 4.94 -2.14
C GLU A 120 16.35 4.70 -1.51
N GLN A 121 15.36 5.56 -1.80
CA GLN A 121 13.98 5.35 -1.36
C GLN A 121 13.39 4.04 -1.91
N ALA A 122 13.65 3.73 -3.18
CA ALA A 122 13.19 2.50 -3.82
C ALA A 122 13.84 1.26 -3.17
N LYS A 123 15.15 1.30 -2.86
CA LYS A 123 15.86 0.23 -2.14
C LYS A 123 15.27 -0.04 -0.76
N GLN A 124 15.05 1.01 0.03
CA GLN A 124 14.46 0.89 1.37
C GLN A 124 13.04 0.31 1.34
N LYS A 125 12.23 0.78 0.38
CA LYS A 125 10.86 0.28 0.20
C LYS A 125 10.85 -1.17 -0.29
N LEU A 126 11.73 -1.52 -1.22
CA LEU A 126 11.89 -2.89 -1.72
C LEU A 126 12.25 -3.86 -0.59
N ALA A 127 13.20 -3.50 0.29
CA ALA A 127 13.59 -4.33 1.42
C ALA A 127 12.41 -4.58 2.39
N THR A 128 11.64 -3.53 2.69
CA THR A 128 10.44 -3.65 3.53
C THR A 128 9.39 -4.58 2.90
N LEU A 129 9.20 -4.49 1.59
CA LEU A 129 8.24 -5.32 0.87
C LEU A 129 8.66 -6.78 0.75
N GLN A 130 9.96 -7.05 0.56
CA GLN A 130 10.49 -8.40 0.58
C GLN A 130 10.36 -9.05 1.96
N GLU A 131 10.51 -8.28 3.04
CA GLU A 131 10.24 -8.77 4.39
C GLU A 131 8.75 -9.08 4.59
N LEU A 132 7.86 -8.20 4.12
CA LEU A 132 6.42 -8.46 4.16
C LEU A 132 6.05 -9.71 3.35
N GLU A 133 6.64 -9.91 2.17
CA GLU A 133 6.43 -11.10 1.34
C GLU A 133 6.82 -12.37 2.09
N ARG A 134 7.97 -12.38 2.77
CA ARG A 134 8.40 -13.51 3.62
C ARG A 134 7.38 -13.80 4.72
N GLN A 135 6.88 -12.76 5.39
CA GLN A 135 5.86 -12.90 6.45
C GLN A 135 4.54 -13.44 5.91
N ILE A 136 4.09 -12.98 4.74
CA ILE A 136 2.87 -13.47 4.08
C ILE A 136 3.01 -14.95 3.70
N LEU A 137 4.15 -15.34 3.11
CA LEU A 137 4.40 -16.73 2.71
C LEU A 137 4.47 -17.67 3.92
N GLY A 138 4.98 -17.18 5.06
CA GLY A 138 5.03 -17.93 6.31
C GLY A 138 5.86 -19.20 6.19
N GLY A 139 6.97 -19.15 5.45
CA GLY A 139 7.87 -20.29 5.21
C GLY A 139 7.44 -21.25 4.11
N ARG A 140 6.29 -21.03 3.45
CA ARG A 140 5.87 -21.80 2.27
C ARG A 140 6.51 -21.24 1.00
N ASP A 141 6.74 -22.10 0.01
CA ASP A 141 7.08 -21.66 -1.34
C ASP A 141 5.88 -20.96 -2.02
N GLU A 142 6.16 -20.13 -3.01
CA GLU A 142 5.14 -19.33 -3.74
C GLU A 142 4.07 -20.21 -4.37
N ALA A 143 4.45 -21.32 -5.03
CA ALA A 143 3.49 -22.18 -5.72
C ALA A 143 2.52 -22.84 -4.74
N THR A 144 3.02 -23.32 -3.59
CA THR A 144 2.20 -23.86 -2.52
C THR A 144 1.32 -22.80 -1.88
N PHE A 145 1.85 -21.61 -1.61
CA PHE A 145 1.05 -20.49 -1.06
C PHE A 145 -0.10 -20.13 -2.00
N VAL A 146 0.19 -19.90 -3.29
CA VAL A 146 -0.82 -19.48 -4.28
C VAL A 146 -1.92 -20.52 -4.43
N ARG A 147 -1.59 -21.82 -4.40
CA ARG A 147 -2.56 -22.90 -4.53
C ARG A 147 -3.45 -23.08 -3.28
N THR A 148 -2.95 -22.77 -2.10
CA THR A 148 -3.61 -23.14 -0.83
C THR A 148 -4.17 -21.95 -0.03
N SER A 149 -3.70 -20.73 -0.31
CA SER A 149 -4.06 -19.56 0.47
C SER A 149 -5.48 -19.07 0.15
N ARG A 150 -6.26 -18.78 1.19
CA ARG A 150 -7.55 -18.07 1.08
C ARG A 150 -7.38 -16.54 1.06
N HIS A 151 -6.14 -16.05 1.22
CA HIS A 151 -5.81 -14.62 1.38
C HIS A 151 -4.79 -14.18 0.32
N LEU A 152 -5.16 -14.31 -0.96
CA LEU A 152 -4.27 -13.97 -2.08
C LEU A 152 -4.10 -12.46 -2.31
N GLY A 153 -5.12 -11.65 -2.00
CA GLY A 153 -5.12 -10.21 -2.29
C GLY A 153 -3.90 -9.46 -1.71
N PRO A 154 -3.58 -9.61 -0.42
CA PRO A 154 -2.38 -9.00 0.18
C PRO A 154 -1.07 -9.42 -0.49
N TYR A 155 -0.95 -10.71 -0.84
CA TYR A 155 0.21 -11.25 -1.54
C TYR A 155 0.39 -10.62 -2.93
N LEU A 156 -0.68 -10.60 -3.73
CA LEU A 156 -0.65 -10.02 -5.08
C LEU A 156 -0.30 -8.52 -5.05
N ASN A 157 -0.85 -7.78 -4.09
CA ASN A 157 -0.50 -6.37 -3.88
C ASN A 157 0.97 -6.18 -3.45
N CYS A 158 1.48 -7.04 -2.57
CA CYS A 158 2.87 -7.03 -2.16
C CYS A 158 3.80 -7.27 -3.36
N ARG A 159 3.52 -8.31 -4.17
CA ARG A 159 4.28 -8.63 -5.40
C ARG A 159 4.27 -7.49 -6.41
N ARG A 160 3.13 -6.81 -6.62
CA ARG A 160 3.07 -5.65 -7.51
C ARG A 160 3.96 -4.51 -7.00
N GLY A 161 3.96 -4.28 -5.69
CA GLY A 161 4.83 -3.28 -5.05
C GLY A 161 6.32 -3.61 -5.22
N ILE A 162 6.71 -4.87 -4.99
CA ILE A 162 8.09 -5.34 -5.19
C ILE A 162 8.55 -5.04 -6.62
N ARG A 163 7.77 -5.47 -7.62
CA ARG A 163 8.10 -5.23 -9.03
C ARG A 163 8.22 -3.74 -9.35
N PHE A 164 7.28 -2.93 -8.87
CA PHE A 164 7.33 -1.48 -9.09
C PHE A 164 8.61 -0.83 -8.53
N GLN A 165 9.07 -1.26 -7.35
CA GLN A 165 10.31 -0.73 -6.78
C GLN A 165 11.57 -1.27 -7.47
N GLN A 166 11.53 -2.52 -7.96
CA GLN A 166 12.60 -3.08 -8.80
C GLN A 166 12.75 -2.29 -10.10
N ASP A 167 11.64 -2.08 -10.83
CA ASP A 167 11.62 -1.30 -12.07
C ASP A 167 12.12 0.14 -11.82
N THR A 168 11.70 0.75 -10.71
CA THR A 168 12.14 2.11 -10.32
C THR A 168 13.65 2.14 -10.09
N LEU A 169 14.19 1.15 -9.39
CA LEU A 169 15.62 1.08 -9.10
C LEU A 169 16.43 0.86 -10.37
N GLU A 170 16.01 -0.09 -11.22
CA GLU A 170 16.65 -0.36 -12.51
C GLU A 170 16.70 0.89 -13.39
N TRP A 171 15.59 1.63 -13.47
CA TRP A 171 15.56 2.90 -14.21
C TRP A 171 16.52 3.94 -13.61
N CYS A 172 16.56 4.09 -12.28
CA CYS A 172 17.46 5.04 -11.64
C CYS A 172 18.93 4.70 -11.91
N GLU A 173 19.31 3.43 -11.79
CA GLU A 173 20.68 2.96 -12.03
C GLU A 173 21.10 3.19 -13.48
N TRP A 174 20.23 2.85 -14.42
CA TRP A 174 20.44 3.12 -15.84
C TRP A 174 20.59 4.62 -16.12
N ALA A 175 19.68 5.45 -15.61
CA ALA A 175 19.71 6.90 -15.82
C ALA A 175 21.01 7.50 -15.27
N LEU A 176 21.42 7.13 -14.06
CA LEU A 176 22.68 7.58 -13.46
C LEU A 176 23.91 7.15 -14.29
N GLN A 177 23.90 5.94 -14.86
CA GLN A 177 24.97 5.49 -15.74
C GLN A 177 25.04 6.34 -17.03
N VAL A 178 23.89 6.67 -17.61
CA VAL A 178 23.81 7.56 -18.78
C VAL A 178 24.36 8.94 -18.46
N LEU A 179 24.00 9.52 -17.31
CA LEU A 179 24.46 10.85 -16.90
C LEU A 179 25.95 10.92 -16.58
N ARG A 180 26.54 9.84 -16.04
CA ARG A 180 27.99 9.75 -15.81
C ARG A 180 28.81 9.62 -17.09
N SER A 181 28.17 9.23 -18.19
CA SER A 181 28.82 8.98 -19.47
C SER A 181 28.71 10.17 -20.44
N ARG A 182 28.12 11.28 -20.00
CA ARG A 182 28.02 12.56 -20.72
C ARG A 182 28.99 13.57 -20.14
#